data_AF-A0A3D1B075-F1
#
_entry.id   AF-A0A3D1B075-F1
#
_cell.length_a   1.000
_cell.length_b   1.000
_cell.length_c   1.000
_cell.angle_alpha   90.00
_cell.angle_beta   90.00
_cell.angle_gamma   90.00
#
_symmetry.space_group_name_H-M   'P 1'
#
loop_
_entity.id
_entity.type
_entity.pdbx_description
1 polymer ?
#
loop_
_entity_poly.entity_id
_entity_poly.type
_entity_poly.pdbx_seq_one_letter_code
_entity_poly.pdbx_strand_id
1 'polypeptide(L)'
;MHACLECGSWLDDPEAPERAWFSRDRHGLYCQHCRRALDLRNTWELGTASRGLARNIVTTPIAELSPVPWTQATAADLRRFLVQQLETHIERRLITAPLLEAA
;
A
#
# COMPACT_ATOMS: atom_id res chain seq x y z
N MET A 1 2.98 3.62 8.36
CA MET A 1 3.23 3.09 7.00
C MET A 1 4.53 3.65 6.42
N HIS A 2 5.64 3.62 7.17
CA HIS A 2 6.89 4.27 6.77
C HIS A 2 8.11 3.37 6.90
N ALA A 3 7.91 2.13 7.37
CA ALA A 3 9.00 1.19 7.60
C ALA A 3 8.63 -0.17 7.02
N CYS A 4 9.64 -0.90 6.56
CA CYS A 4 9.55 -2.31 6.20
C CYS A 4 9.16 -3.13 7.44
N LEU A 5 8.14 -3.98 7.33
CA LEU A 5 7.69 -4.81 8.45
C LEU A 5 8.71 -5.88 8.86
N GLU A 6 9.59 -6.28 7.94
CA GLU A 6 10.60 -7.31 8.20
C GLU A 6 11.87 -6.72 8.82
N CYS A 7 12.57 -5.83 8.12
CA CYS A 7 13.86 -5.31 8.56
C CYS A 7 13.80 -3.96 9.28
N GLY A 8 12.63 -3.31 9.34
CA GLY A 8 12.48 -1.99 9.95
C GLY A 8 13.06 -0.82 9.13
N SER A 9 13.58 -1.05 7.93
CA SER A 9 14.14 0.02 7.08
C SER A 9 13.08 1.07 6.77
N TRP A 10 13.47 2.34 6.77
CA TRP A 10 12.55 3.43 6.44
C TRP A 10 12.28 3.46 4.94
N LEU A 11 11.01 3.42 4.56
CA LEU A 11 10.54 3.38 3.18
C LEU A 11 10.34 4.78 2.58
N ASP A 12 10.07 5.76 3.44
CA ASP A 12 9.87 7.16 3.06
C ASP A 12 11.09 8.01 3.41
N ASP A 13 12.29 7.44 3.26
CA ASP A 13 13.53 8.16 3.41
C ASP A 13 13.59 9.29 2.35
N PRO A 14 13.70 10.57 2.77
CA PRO A 14 13.77 11.69 1.85
C PRO A 14 15.05 11.70 1.00
N GLU A 15 16.13 11.07 1.45
CA GLU A 15 17.40 11.00 0.71
C GLU A 15 17.43 9.79 -0.26
N ALA A 16 16.72 8.72 0.06
CA ALA A 16 16.67 7.49 -0.72
C ALA A 16 15.29 6.82 -0.68
N PRO A 17 14.28 7.37 -1.39
CA PRO A 17 12.92 6.84 -1.32
C PRO A 17 12.87 5.40 -1.85
N GLU A 18 12.59 4.45 -0.97
CA GLU A 18 12.50 3.04 -1.35
C GLU A 18 11.12 2.68 -1.92
N ARG A 19 11.13 1.70 -2.83
CA ARG A 19 9.91 1.07 -3.34
C ARG A 19 9.34 0.18 -2.25
N ALA A 20 8.08 0.40 -1.91
CA ALA A 20 7.36 -0.40 -0.92
C ALA A 20 6.45 -1.40 -1.62
N TRP A 21 6.39 -2.61 -1.07
CA TRP A 21 5.63 -3.71 -1.61
C TRP A 21 4.67 -4.26 -0.58
N PHE A 22 3.48 -4.65 -0.99
CA PHE A 22 2.53 -5.41 -0.17
C PHE A 22 2.05 -6.62 -0.95
N SER A 23 1.58 -7.63 -0.24
CA SER A 23 0.85 -8.76 -0.81
C SER A 23 -0.45 -8.94 -0.09
N ARG A 24 -1.38 -9.63 -0.74
CA ARG A 24 -2.67 -9.96 -0.12
C ARG A 24 -2.53 -10.97 1.02
N ASP A 25 -1.51 -11.82 0.96
CA ASP A 25 -1.29 -12.92 1.89
C ASP A 25 -0.43 -12.53 3.10
N ARG A 26 0.11 -11.30 3.15
CA ARG A 26 0.90 -10.80 4.28
C ARG A 26 0.54 -9.37 4.65
N HIS A 27 0.69 -9.08 5.94
CA HIS A 27 0.41 -7.75 6.48
C HIS A 27 1.59 -6.79 6.25
N GLY A 28 1.28 -5.50 6.17
CA GLY A 28 2.28 -4.45 6.10
C GLY A 28 2.96 -4.25 4.75
N LEU A 29 4.00 -3.39 4.78
CA LEU A 29 4.81 -3.02 3.62
C LEU A 29 6.21 -3.61 3.77
N TYR A 30 6.82 -3.96 2.65
CA TYR A 30 8.14 -4.57 2.57
C TYR A 30 9.02 -3.80 1.59
N CYS A 31 10.29 -3.58 1.94
CA CYS A 31 11.28 -3.05 1.00
C CYS A 31 11.60 -4.07 -0.09
N GLN A 32 12.25 -3.62 -1.16
CA GLN A 32 12.64 -4.50 -2.27
C GLN A 32 13.56 -5.65 -1.82
N HIS A 33 14.46 -5.41 -0.85
CA HIS A 33 15.35 -6.43 -0.31
C HIS A 33 14.56 -7.55 0.38
N CYS A 34 13.74 -7.21 1.38
CA CYS A 34 12.94 -8.19 2.11
C CYS A 34 11.88 -8.86 1.23
N ARG A 35 11.31 -8.16 0.25
CA ARG A 35 10.40 -8.75 -0.74
C ARG A 35 11.06 -9.94 -1.46
N ARG A 36 12.32 -9.79 -1.86
CA ARG A 36 13.08 -10.85 -2.53
C ARG A 36 13.53 -11.94 -1.56
N ALA A 37 14.05 -11.56 -0.39
CA ALA A 37 14.56 -12.50 0.61
C ALA A 37 13.47 -13.45 1.14
N LEU A 38 12.25 -12.94 1.31
CA LEU A 38 11.09 -13.71 1.77
C LEU A 38 10.32 -14.41 0.63
N ASP A 39 10.80 -14.32 -0.61
CA ASP A 39 10.12 -14.82 -1.82
C ASP A 39 8.63 -14.41 -1.88
N LEU A 40 8.35 -13.12 -1.64
CA LEU A 40 6.97 -12.62 -1.64
C LEU A 40 6.41 -12.58 -3.07
N ARG A 41 5.50 -13.50 -3.36
CA ARG A 41 4.78 -13.62 -4.63
C ARG A 41 3.48 -12.81 -4.59
N ASN A 42 2.90 -12.56 -5.77
CA ASN A 42 1.65 -11.79 -5.92
C ASN A 42 1.68 -10.47 -5.15
N THR A 43 2.79 -9.74 -5.31
CA THR A 43 3.06 -8.49 -4.63
C THR A 43 2.78 -7.32 -5.56
N TRP A 44 2.19 -6.27 -5.01
CA TRP A 44 1.98 -4.99 -5.67
C TRP A 44 2.90 -3.94 -5.06
N GLU A 45 3.38 -3.06 -5.91
CA GLU A 45 4.08 -1.87 -5.46
C GLU A 45 3.07 -0.85 -4.96
N LEU A 46 3.41 -0.18 -3.87
CA LEU A 46 2.73 1.03 -3.43
C LEU A 46 3.67 2.22 -3.66
N GLY A 47 3.41 2.98 -4.73
CA GLY A 47 4.24 4.10 -5.11
C GLY A 47 4.32 5.17 -4.01
N THR A 48 5.41 5.94 -3.96
CA THR A 48 5.66 6.92 -2.90
C THR A 48 4.55 7.97 -2.78
N ALA A 49 4.03 8.47 -3.91
CA ALA A 49 2.89 9.39 -3.92
C ALA A 49 1.63 8.74 -3.35
N SER A 50 1.35 7.49 -3.72
CA SER A 50 0.23 6.70 -3.22
C SER A 50 0.35 6.45 -1.70
N ARG A 51 1.56 6.18 -1.18
CA ARG A 51 1.82 6.04 0.26
C ARG A 51 1.54 7.32 1.03
N GLY A 52 2.05 8.45 0.54
CA GLY A 52 1.82 9.76 1.15
C GLY A 52 0.33 10.08 1.21
N LEU A 53 -0.39 9.83 0.11
CA LEU A 53 -1.84 10.04 0.04
C LEU A 53 -2.63 9.07 0.94
N ALA A 54 -2.27 7.79 0.96
CA ALA A 54 -2.90 6.80 1.84
C ALA A 54 -2.79 7.21 3.32
N ARG A 55 -1.62 7.71 3.74
CA ARG A 55 -1.47 8.28 5.08
C ARG A 55 -2.41 9.45 5.31
N ASN A 56 -2.40 10.44 4.41
CA ASN A 56 -3.21 11.64 4.57
C ASN A 56 -4.71 11.28 4.68
N ILE A 57 -5.20 10.33 3.88
CA ILE A 57 -6.59 9.85 3.93
C ILE A 57 -6.94 9.28 5.31
N VAL A 58 -6.02 8.54 5.95
CA VAL A 58 -6.28 7.89 7.24
C VAL A 58 -6.15 8.88 8.41
N THR A 59 -5.32 9.91 8.29
CA THR A 59 -4.98 10.82 9.41
C THR A 59 -5.68 12.17 9.36
N THR A 60 -6.20 12.59 8.21
CA THR A 60 -6.75 13.93 8.00
C THR A 60 -8.27 13.89 7.87
N PRO A 61 -9.02 14.75 8.60
CA PRO A 61 -10.45 14.88 8.41
C PRO A 61 -10.80 15.19 6.94
N ILE A 62 -11.90 14.63 6.44
CA ILE A 62 -12.26 14.77 5.02
C ILE A 62 -12.44 16.24 4.58
N ALA A 63 -12.88 17.11 5.50
CA ALA A 63 -13.04 18.54 5.25
C ALA A 63 -11.71 19.30 5.08
N GLU A 64 -10.61 18.74 5.57
CA GLU A 64 -9.26 19.33 5.55
C GLU A 64 -8.35 18.69 4.49
N LEU A 65 -8.86 17.70 3.75
CA LEU A 65 -8.12 17.08 2.65
C LEU A 65 -7.95 18.08 1.52
N SER A 66 -6.70 18.51 1.33
CA SER A 66 -6.33 19.37 0.20
C SER A 66 -6.54 18.63 -1.12
N PRO A 67 -6.84 19.35 -2.23
CA PRO A 67 -6.88 18.75 -3.55
C PRO A 67 -5.51 18.12 -3.88
N VAL A 68 -5.46 16.81 -4.08
CA VAL A 68 -4.24 16.07 -4.44
C VAL A 68 -4.33 15.62 -5.89
N PRO A 69 -3.23 15.61 -6.66
CA PRO A 69 -3.22 15.02 -8.00
C PRO A 69 -3.72 13.58 -7.98
N TRP A 70 -4.90 13.35 -8.56
CA TRP A 70 -5.56 12.06 -8.57
C TRP A 70 -5.39 11.40 -9.94
N THR A 71 -4.36 10.55 -10.06
CA THR A 71 -4.11 9.82 -11.30
C THR A 71 -4.78 8.44 -11.27
N GLN A 72 -5.03 7.86 -12.44
CA GLN A 72 -5.54 6.49 -12.55
C GLN A 72 -4.61 5.47 -11.86
N ALA A 73 -3.29 5.66 -11.96
CA ALA A 73 -2.30 4.82 -11.29
C ALA A 73 -2.41 4.91 -9.76
N THR A 74 -2.48 6.13 -9.21
CA THR A 74 -2.69 6.35 -7.78
C THR A 74 -4.00 5.72 -7.29
N ALA A 75 -5.09 5.85 -8.06
CA ALA A 75 -6.37 5.25 -7.72
C ALA A 75 -6.30 3.71 -7.70
N ALA A 76 -5.59 3.09 -8.66
CA ALA A 76 -5.42 1.65 -8.71
C ALA A 76 -4.58 1.12 -7.52
N ASP A 77 -3.48 1.81 -7.20
CA ASP A 77 -2.63 1.50 -6.05
C ASP A 77 -3.44 1.54 -4.73
N LEU A 78 -4.17 2.65 -4.51
CA LEU A 78 -4.95 2.86 -3.29
C LEU A 78 -6.08 1.84 -3.14
N ARG A 79 -6.77 1.47 -4.22
CA ARG A 79 -7.82 0.43 -4.18
C ARG A 79 -7.26 -0.93 -3.78
N ARG A 80 -6.18 -1.38 -4.43
CA ARG A 80 -5.53 -2.65 -4.11
C ARG A 80 -5.02 -2.68 -2.67
N PHE A 81 -4.43 -1.57 -2.24
CA PHE A 81 -3.94 -1.44 -0.87
C PHE A 81 -5.10 -1.45 0.14
N LEU A 82 -6.19 -0.71 -0.12
CA LEU A 82 -7.39 -0.71 0.73
C LEU A 82 -7.99 -2.11 0.85
N VAL A 83 -8.10 -2.86 -0.25
CA VAL A 83 -8.58 -4.25 -0.22
C VAL A 83 -7.72 -5.09 0.71
N GLN A 84 -6.39 -5.01 0.61
CA GLN A 84 -5.49 -5.75 1.49
C GLN A 84 -5.62 -5.33 2.96
N GLN A 85 -5.81 -4.05 3.24
CA GLN A 85 -6.05 -3.56 4.61
C GLN A 85 -7.38 -4.09 5.15
N LEU A 86 -8.46 -4.01 4.38
CA LEU A 86 -9.76 -4.54 4.80
C LEU A 86 -9.67 -6.04 5.09
N GLU A 87 -9.10 -6.82 4.18
CA GLU A 87 -8.92 -8.27 4.36
C GLU A 87 -8.07 -8.64 5.57
N THR A 88 -7.04 -7.83 5.85
CA THR A 88 -6.23 -7.92 7.07
C THR A 88 -7.08 -7.71 8.32
N HIS A 89 -7.91 -6.65 8.34
CA HIS A 89 -8.72 -6.30 9.50
C HIS A 89 -9.92 -7.21 9.75
N ILE A 90 -10.49 -7.78 8.69
CA ILE A 90 -11.62 -8.72 8.79
C ILE A 90 -11.16 -10.19 8.89
N GLU A 91 -9.86 -10.44 8.78
CA GLU A 91 -9.24 -11.78 8.77
C GLU A 91 -9.84 -12.74 7.73
N ARG A 92 -10.34 -12.18 6.62
CA ARG A 92 -11.08 -12.91 5.57
C ARG A 92 -10.82 -12.30 4.20
N ARG A 93 -10.96 -13.12 3.16
CA ARG A 93 -10.85 -12.69 1.77
C ARG A 93 -12.15 -12.09 1.26
N LEU A 94 -12.08 -10.90 0.65
CA LEU A 94 -13.15 -10.30 -0.12
C LEU A 94 -13.28 -11.04 -1.46
N ILE A 95 -14.41 -11.71 -1.66
CA ILE A 95 -14.70 -12.47 -2.89
C ILE A 95 -15.06 -11.54 -4.05
N THR A 96 -15.65 -10.38 -3.76
CA THR A 96 -16.05 -9.39 -4.77
C THR A 96 -14.90 -8.50 -5.24
N ALA A 97 -13.81 -8.39 -4.47
CA ALA A 97 -12.70 -7.51 -4.83
C ALA A 97 -12.04 -7.87 -6.18
N PRO A 98 -11.73 -9.16 -6.49
CA PRO A 98 -11.22 -9.53 -7.82
C PRO A 98 -12.14 -9.14 -8.98
N LEU A 99 -13.46 -9.13 -8.77
CA LEU A 99 -14.43 -8.73 -9.80
C LEU A 99 -14.36 -7.23 -10.09
N LEU A 100 -14.16 -6.42 -9.04
CA LEU A 100 -14.02 -4.96 -9.17
C LEU A 100 -12.66 -4.52 -9.74
N GLU A 101 -11.62 -5.33 -9.58
CA GLU A 101 -10.29 -5.05 -10.11
C GLU A 101 -10.08 -5.52 -11.57
N ALA A 102 -10.99 -6.37 -12.09
CA ALA A 102 -10.96 -6.87 -13.47
C ALA A 102 -11.74 -6.00 -14.47
N ALA A 103 -12.56 -5.07 -13.97
CA ALA A 103 -13.35 -4.11 -14.74
C ALA A 103 -12.55 -2.83 -15.05
#